data_AF-A0ABD0PL93-F1
#
_entry.id   AF-A0ABD0PL93-F1
#
_cell.length_a   1.000
_cell.length_b   1.000
_cell.length_c   1.000
_cell.angle_alpha   90.00
_cell.angle_beta   90.00
_cell.angle_gamma   90.00
#
_symmetry.space_group_name_H-M   'P 1'
#
loop_
_entity.id
_entity.type
_entity.pdbx_description
1 polymer ?
#
loop_
_entity_poly.entity_id
_entity_poly.type
_entity_poly.pdbx_seq_one_letter_code
_entity_poly.pdbx_strand_id
1 'polypeptide(L)' 'KYLQQFYSFQADPTGRRRRSRPSFSSKLKDMQSFFGLNRTGTLDPDTLAVMRTPRCGVSDVEDYSHRRGN' A
#
# COMPACT_ATOMS: atom_id res chain seq x y z
N LYS A 1 -1.39 9.13 -2.15
CA LYS A 1 0.08 9.24 -2.30
C LYS A 1 0.83 8.15 -1.54
N TYR A 2 0.77 8.07 -0.20
CA TYR A 2 1.49 7.04 0.58
C TYR A 2 1.29 5.58 0.11
N LEU A 3 0.04 5.10 0.04
CA LEU A 3 -0.25 3.72 -0.42
C LEU A 3 0.17 3.49 -1.88
N GLN A 4 0.28 4.54 -2.68
CA GLN A 4 0.71 4.42 -4.08
C GLN A 4 2.21 4.17 -4.16
N GLN A 5 2.96 4.77 -3.24
CA GLN A 5 4.42 4.73 -3.18
C GLN A 5 4.95 3.48 -2.49
N PHE A 6 4.34 3.08 -1.36
CA PHE A 6 4.83 1.93 -0.58
C PHE A 6 4.05 0.63 -0.84
N TYR A 7 2.80 0.74 -1.29
CA TYR A 7 1.89 -0.40 -1.45
C TYR A 7 1.40 -0.59 -2.90
N SER A 8 2.06 0.05 -3.87
CA SER A 8 1.75 -0.06 -5.30
C SER A 8 0.26 0.16 -5.63
N PHE A 9 -0.43 1.01 -4.85
CA PHE A 9 -1.81 1.40 -5.10
C PHE A 9 -1.89 2.29 -6.35
N GLN A 10 -1.91 1.70 -7.53
CA GLN A 10 -2.18 2.48 -8.73
C GLN A 10 -3.68 2.82 -8.75
N ALA A 11 -4.02 4.11 -8.74
CA ALA A 11 -5.35 4.55 -9.13
C ALA A 11 -5.36 4.55 -10.66
N ASP A 12 -6.16 3.69 -11.26
CA ASP A 12 -6.18 3.51 -12.71
C ASP A 12 -6.54 4.83 -13.41
N PRO A 13 -5.66 5.41 -14.26
CA PRO A 13 -6.02 6.60 -15.02
C PRO A 13 -6.96 6.26 -16.20
N THR A 14 -7.20 4.98 -16.49
CA THR A 14 -7.89 4.51 -17.70
C THR A 14 -9.32 4.01 -17.48
N GLY A 15 -9.91 4.16 -16.30
CA GLY A 15 -11.34 3.87 -16.07
C GLY A 15 -11.76 2.41 -16.27
N ARG A 16 -10.82 1.49 -16.54
CA ARG A 16 -11.11 0.06 -16.67
C ARG A 16 -11.26 -0.51 -15.26
N ARG A 17 -12.51 -0.59 -14.78
CA ARG A 17 -12.88 -1.36 -13.58
C ARG A 17 -12.53 -2.84 -13.80
N ARG A 18 -11.26 -3.22 -13.58
CA ARG A 18 -10.89 -4.62 -13.32
C ARG A 18 -11.57 -5.01 -12.00
N ARG A 19 -12.45 -6.02 -12.02
CA ARG A 19 -13.19 -6.59 -10.87
C ARG A 19 -12.31 -7.09 -9.71
N SER A 20 -10.99 -6.95 -9.78
CA SER A 20 -10.01 -7.57 -8.88
C SER A 20 -8.98 -6.58 -8.31
N ARG A 21 -9.21 -5.26 -8.38
CA ARG A 21 -8.31 -4.29 -7.71
C ARG A 21 -8.69 -4.18 -6.24
N PRO A 22 -7.74 -4.31 -5.29
CA PRO A 22 -8.01 -4.10 -3.88
C PRO A 22 -8.47 -2.65 -3.67
N SER A 23 -9.56 -2.49 -2.92
CA SER A 23 -10.07 -1.17 -2.56
C SER A 23 -9.05 -0.43 -1.68
N PHE A 24 -9.16 0.90 -1.62
CA PHE A 24 -8.33 1.72 -0.74
C PHE A 24 -8.35 1.21 0.72
N SER A 25 -9.54 0.85 1.21
CA SER A 25 -9.72 0.25 2.53
C SER A 25 -9.01 -1.11 2.66
N SER A 26 -9.06 -1.96 1.62
CA SER A 26 -8.34 -3.23 1.63
C SER A 26 -6.84 -3.03 1.74
N LYS A 27 -6.28 -2.07 0.99
CA LYS A 27 -4.83 -1.79 1.05
C LYS A 27 -4.41 -1.10 2.36
N LEU A 28 -5.30 -0.30 2.95
CA LEU A 28 -5.13 0.20 4.31
C LEU A 28 -5.08 -0.93 5.34
N LYS A 29 -5.96 -1.93 5.22
CA LYS A 29 -5.94 -3.10 6.12
C LYS A 29 -4.64 -3.89 6.02
N ASP A 30 -4.13 -4.08 4.80
CA ASP A 30 -2.82 -4.71 4.58
C ASP A 30 -1.71 -3.92 5.29
N MET A 31 -1.69 -2.60 5.10
CA MET A 31 -0.71 -1.71 5.72
C MET A 31 -0.81 -1.75 7.25
N GLN A 32 -2.03 -1.60 7.79
CA GLN A 32 -2.28 -1.68 9.22
C GLN A 32 -1.82 -3.01 9.79
N SER A 33 -2.10 -4.12 9.11
CA SER A 33 -1.62 -5.43 9.51
C SER A 33 -0.10 -5.53 9.57
N PHE A 34 0.60 -4.90 8.62
CA PHE A 34 2.05 -4.93 8.58
C PHE A 34 2.68 -4.18 9.76
N PHE A 35 2.04 -3.09 10.21
CA PHE A 35 2.46 -2.30 11.38
C PHE A 35 1.92 -2.83 12.71
N GLY A 36 1.17 -3.94 12.71
CA GLY A 36 0.50 -4.45 13.90
C GLY A 36 -0.62 -3.53 14.42
N LEU A 37 -1.12 -2.62 13.57
CA LEU A 37 -2.27 -1.77 13.86
C LEU A 37 -3.58 -2.54 13.64
N ASN A 38 -4.64 -1.99 14.20
CA ASN A 38 -5.97 -2.56 14.05
C ASN A 38 -6.44 -2.44 12.60
N ARG A 39 -6.92 -3.54 12.00
CA ARG A 39 -7.32 -3.62 10.56
C ARG A 39 -8.69 -3.00 10.30
N THR A 40 -8.89 -1.77 10.75
CA THR A 40 -10.11 -0.99 10.57
C THR A 40 -10.36 -0.70 9.08
N GLY A 41 -9.28 -0.50 8.33
CA GLY A 41 -9.33 -0.02 6.95
C GLY A 41 -9.72 1.46 6.84
N THR A 42 -9.59 2.20 7.94
CA THR A 42 -9.82 3.65 8.05
C THR A 42 -8.53 4.39 8.39
N LEU A 43 -8.51 5.69 8.14
CA LEU A 43 -7.38 6.56 8.50
C LEU A 43 -7.52 6.94 9.98
N ASP A 44 -7.05 6.05 10.85
CA ASP A 44 -6.99 6.31 12.29
C ASP A 44 -5.74 7.17 12.63
N PRO A 45 -5.73 7.88 13.78
CA PRO A 45 -4.60 8.71 14.20
C PRO A 45 -3.27 7.94 14.22
N ASP A 46 -3.29 6.69 14.67
CA ASP A 46 -2.11 5.81 14.70
C ASP A 46 -1.64 5.46 13.28
N THR A 47 -2.59 5.21 12.36
CA THR A 47 -2.28 4.96 10.96
C THR A 47 -1.64 6.20 10.32
N LEU A 48 -2.15 7.40 10.64
CA LEU A 48 -1.59 8.67 10.19
C LEU A 48 -0.17 8.92 10.73
N ALA A 49 0.11 8.57 11.99
CA ALA A 49 1.44 8.69 12.57
C ALA A 49 2.46 7.82 11.80
N VAL A 50 2.08 6.58 11.49
CA VAL A 50 2.92 5.66 10.73
C VAL A 50 3.12 6.14 9.27
N MET A 51 2.09 6.73 8.66
CA MET A 51 2.19 7.30 7.30
C MET A 51 3.06 8.55 7.23
N ARG A 52 3.18 9.30 8.34
CA ARG A 52 4.02 10.50 8.46
C ARG A 52 5.47 10.17 8.81
N THR A 53 5.74 8.97 9.29
CA THR A 53 7.10 8.56 9.67
C THR A 53 7.96 8.45 8.40
N PRO A 54 9.14 9.10 8.35
CA PRO A 54 10.03 9.01 7.19
C PRO A 54 10.50 7.57 7.01
N ARG A 55 10.47 7.08 5.77
CA ARG A 55 10.91 5.72 5.41
C ARG A 55 11.88 5.75 4.25
N CYS A 56 12.74 4.73 4.19
CA CYS A 56 13.51 4.43 2.99
C CYS A 56 12.52 4.20 1.83
N GLY A 57 12.71 4.85 0.68
CA GLY A 57 11.77 4.85 -0.45
C GLY A 57 11.64 3.54 -1.22
N VAL A 58 12.03 2.41 -0.62
CA VAL A 58 11.77 1.08 -1.15
C VAL A 58 10.31 0.72 -0.92
N SER A 59 9.64 0.18 -1.93
CA SER A 59 8.26 -0.27 -1.80
C SER A 59 8.20 -1.42 -0.79
N ASP A 60 7.32 -1.35 0.21
CA ASP A 60 7.07 -2.48 1.14
C ASP A 60 6.49 -3.71 0.40
N VAL A 61 6.06 -3.54 -0.85
CA VAL A 61 5.52 -4.57 -1.74
C VAL A 61 6.44 -4.72 -2.95
N GLU A 62 7.67 -5.17 -2.71
CA GLU A 62 8.56 -5.60 -3.79
C GLU A 62 8.13 -6.98 -4.29
N ASP A 63 7.71 -7.05 -5.57
CA ASP A 63 7.64 -8.31 -6.31
C ASP A 63 9.09 -8.71 -6.62
N TYR A 64 9.57 -9.77 -5.96
CA TYR A 64 10.93 -10.32 -6.07
C TYR A 64 11.22 -10.99 -7.44
N SER A 65 10.73 -10.42 -8.55
CA SER A 65 10.71 -11.08 -9.87
C SER A 65 11.49 -10.32 -10.95
N HIS A 66 12.51 -9.52 -10.60
CA HIS A 66 13.34 -8.85 -11.62
C HIS A 66 14.83 -8.74 -11.30
N ARG A 67 15.43 -9.82 -10.79
CA ARG A 67 16.88 -10.07 -10.96
C ARG A 67 17.12 -11.41 -11.65
N ARG A 68 16.51 -11.62 -12.83
CA ARG A 68 17.11 -12.51 -13.84
C ARG A 68 18.13 -11.69 -14.63
N GLY A 69 19.33 -11.57 -14.07
CA GLY A 69 20.49 -11.03 -14.76
C GLY A 69 21.46 -12.17 -15.08
N ASN A 70 21.63 -12.40 -16.39
CA ASN A 70 22.66 -13.17 -17.12
C ASN A 70 22.82 -14.66 -16.83
#